data_AF-A0A382KX35-F1
#
_entry.id   AF-A0A382KX35-F1
#
_cell.length_a   1.000
_cell.length_b   1.000
_cell.length_c   1.000
_cell.angle_alpha   90.00
_cell.angle_beta   90.00
_cell.angle_gamma   90.00
#
_symmetry.space_group_name_H-M   'P 1'
#
loop_
_entity.id
_entity.type
_entity.pdbx_description
1 polymer ?
#
loop_
_entity_poly.entity_id
_entity_poly.type
_entity_poly.pdbx_seq_one_letter_code
_entity_poly.pdbx_strand_id
1 'polypeptide(L)'
;MHKALHQVLGNESLSTNTFKLIIERGNLNFRAGQCVNLGLPNSGINREYSTYSGEEENKLEFLIREVEGGDVSPALRKLKTGDTIEIDGAYGLFTLPESKPEVKSYV
;
A
#
# COMPACT_ATOMS: atom_id res chain seq x y z
N MET A 1 3.25 -13.49 -9.50
CA MET A 1 3.68 -12.42 -8.59
C MET A 1 4.80 -11.66 -9.28
N HIS A 2 4.61 -10.37 -9.52
CA HIS A 2 5.56 -9.51 -10.24
C HIS A 2 6.05 -8.46 -9.24
N LYS A 3 7.22 -8.73 -8.68
CA LYS A 3 7.95 -7.78 -7.85
C LYS A 3 8.48 -6.66 -8.73
N ALA A 4 8.05 -5.42 -8.47
CA ALA A 4 8.44 -4.26 -9.25
C ALA A 4 9.00 -3.16 -8.33
N LEU A 5 9.85 -2.31 -8.92
CA LEU A 5 10.38 -1.13 -8.25
C LEU A 5 9.51 0.08 -8.58
N HIS A 6 9.21 0.88 -7.57
CA HIS A 6 8.42 2.09 -7.68
C HIS A 6 9.13 3.25 -6.99
N GLN A 7 8.84 4.48 -7.42
CA GLN A 7 9.34 5.67 -6.74
C GLN A 7 8.42 6.14 -5.61
N VAL A 8 9.02 6.55 -4.50
CA VAL A 8 8.31 7.26 -3.43
C VAL A 8 8.07 8.70 -3.89
N LEU A 9 6.81 9.11 -3.87
CA LEU A 9 6.38 10.46 -4.22
C LEU A 9 6.26 11.35 -2.98
N GLY A 10 5.94 10.77 -1.83
CA GLY A 10 5.82 11.49 -0.57
C GLY A 10 5.70 10.57 0.66
N ASN A 11 6.04 11.11 1.82
CA ASN A 11 5.91 10.43 3.11
C ASN A 11 5.47 11.45 4.16
N GLU A 12 4.20 11.37 4.55
CA GLU A 12 3.54 12.35 5.40
C GLU A 12 3.30 11.76 6.79
N SER A 13 3.90 12.36 7.83
CA SER A 13 3.60 11.98 9.21
C SER A 13 2.20 12.46 9.59
N LEU A 14 1.35 11.55 10.05
CA LEU A 14 -0.02 11.86 10.50
C LEU A 14 -0.12 11.88 12.04
N SER A 15 0.71 11.08 12.70
CA SER A 15 0.89 11.08 14.15
C SER A 15 2.32 10.65 14.51
N THR A 16 2.60 10.52 15.81
CA THR A 16 3.88 10.00 16.31
C THR A 16 4.26 8.67 15.63
N ASN A 17 3.32 7.73 15.51
CA ASN A 17 3.59 6.38 15.02
C ASN A 17 2.82 6.04 13.73
N THR A 18 2.15 6.98 13.09
CA THR A 18 1.38 6.74 11.87
C THR A 18 1.80 7.71 10.77
N PHE A 19 1.98 7.19 9.57
CA PHE A 19 2.35 7.97 8.40
C PHE A 19 1.65 7.44 7.15
N LYS A 20 1.51 8.32 6.16
CA LYS A 20 0.99 7.99 4.85
C LYS A 20 2.13 7.99 3.85
N LEU A 21 2.35 6.85 3.22
CA LEU A 21 3.35 6.68 2.17
C LEU A 21 2.67 6.79 0.80
N ILE A 22 3.17 7.67 -0.06
CA ILE A 22 2.64 7.94 -1.38
C ILE A 22 3.66 7.44 -2.40
N ILE A 23 3.24 6.55 -3.29
CA ILE A 23 4.09 5.81 -4.21
C ILE A 23 3.57 5.95 -5.64
N GLU A 24 4.48 6.01 -6.60
CA GLU A 24 4.17 5.93 -8.02
C GLU A 24 3.41 4.64 -8.33
N ARG A 25 2.30 4.75 -9.06
CA ARG A 25 1.49 3.58 -9.41
C ARG A 25 2.16 2.65 -10.41
N GLY A 26 2.85 3.20 -11.40
CA GLY A 26 3.33 2.45 -12.55
C GLY A 26 2.19 1.68 -13.23
N ASN A 27 2.43 0.40 -13.52
CA ASN A 27 1.45 -0.49 -14.16
C ASN A 27 0.69 -1.38 -13.16
N LEU A 28 0.71 -1.06 -11.86
CA LEU A 28 0.02 -1.85 -10.86
C LEU A 28 -1.50 -1.64 -10.99
N ASN A 29 -2.20 -2.73 -11.30
CA ASN A 29 -3.65 -2.81 -11.25
C ASN A 29 -4.06 -3.62 -10.02
N PHE A 30 -5.04 -3.13 -9.28
CA PHE A 30 -5.58 -3.77 -8.08
C PHE A 30 -7.10 -3.54 -8.01
N ARG A 31 -7.79 -4.34 -7.19
CA ARG A 31 -9.16 -4.07 -6.77
C ARG A 31 -9.19 -3.51 -5.36
N ALA A 32 -10.05 -2.54 -5.10
CA ALA A 32 -10.24 -1.93 -3.79
C ALA A 32 -10.49 -3.02 -2.74
N GLY A 33 -9.72 -2.96 -1.65
CA GLY A 33 -9.70 -3.97 -0.60
C GLY A 33 -8.61 -5.04 -0.74
N GLN A 34 -7.88 -5.07 -1.86
CA GLN A 34 -6.65 -5.87 -1.97
C GLN A 34 -5.47 -5.25 -1.20
N CYS A 35 -4.46 -6.07 -1.02
CA CYS A 35 -3.19 -5.72 -0.40
C CYS A 35 -2.01 -6.07 -1.31
N VAL A 36 -0.86 -5.49 -0.96
CA VAL A 36 0.44 -5.75 -1.58
C VAL A 36 1.50 -5.92 -0.51
N ASN A 37 2.59 -6.59 -0.84
CA ASN A 37 3.80 -6.57 -0.03
C ASN A 37 4.63 -5.34 -0.36
N LEU A 38 5.00 -4.58 0.67
CA LEU A 38 5.97 -3.49 0.60
C LEU A 38 7.28 -3.91 1.26
N GLY A 39 8.41 -3.57 0.62
CA GLY A 39 9.75 -3.81 1.15
C GLY A 39 10.76 -2.84 0.57
N LEU A 40 11.93 -2.75 1.21
CA LEU A 40 13.05 -2.01 0.64
C LEU A 40 13.79 -2.88 -0.38
N PRO A 41 14.32 -2.30 -1.47
CA PRO A 41 15.17 -3.00 -2.43
C PRO A 41 16.27 -3.80 -1.74
N ASN A 42 16.42 -5.06 -2.13
CA ASN A 42 17.46 -5.98 -1.63
C ASN A 42 17.43 -6.28 -0.12
N SER A 43 16.38 -5.88 0.61
CA SER A 43 16.28 -6.15 2.05
C SER A 43 15.98 -7.60 2.39
N GLY A 44 15.40 -8.36 1.45
CA GLY A 44 14.96 -9.75 1.67
C GLY A 44 13.77 -9.88 2.62
N ILE A 45 13.21 -8.77 3.10
CA ILE A 45 12.07 -8.73 4.02
C ILE A 45 11.00 -7.76 3.51
N ASN A 46 9.74 -8.16 3.63
CA ASN A 46 8.59 -7.33 3.26
C ASN A 46 7.42 -7.59 4.22
N ARG A 47 6.40 -6.72 4.15
CA ARG A 47 5.14 -6.89 4.88
C ARG A 47 3.96 -6.50 4.01
N GLU A 48 2.84 -7.13 4.29
CA GLU A 48 1.57 -6.86 3.62
C GLU A 48 0.96 -5.54 4.12
N TYR A 49 0.50 -4.72 3.19
CA TYR A 49 -0.25 -3.50 3.45
C TYR A 49 -1.42 -3.37 2.45
N SER A 50 -2.59 -2.99 2.96
CA SER A 50 -3.75 -2.66 2.13
C SER A 50 -3.54 -1.33 1.41
N THR A 51 -4.04 -1.24 0.18
CA THR A 51 -4.08 0.03 -0.55
C THR A 51 -5.04 1.00 0.14
N TYR A 52 -4.61 2.25 0.31
CA TYR A 52 -5.38 3.35 0.90
C TYR A 52 -5.87 4.36 -0.16
N SER A 53 -5.65 4.08 -1.45
CA SER A 53 -6.11 4.88 -2.58
C SER A 53 -7.16 4.12 -3.42
N GLY A 54 -7.90 4.85 -4.25
CA GLY A 54 -8.87 4.27 -5.19
C GLY A 54 -8.24 3.55 -6.39
N GLU A 55 -9.01 2.64 -7.01
CA GLU A 55 -8.58 1.85 -8.17
C GLU A 55 -8.21 2.71 -9.39
N GLU A 56 -8.73 3.92 -9.51
CA GLU A 56 -8.50 4.82 -10.65
C GLU A 56 -7.52 5.96 -10.34
N GLU A 57 -6.93 6.00 -9.13
CA GLU A 57 -6.00 7.05 -8.76
C GLU A 57 -4.60 6.84 -9.38
N ASN A 58 -3.95 7.92 -9.79
CA ASN A 58 -2.65 7.87 -10.48
C ASN A 58 -1.47 7.56 -9.54
N LYS A 59 -1.73 7.44 -8.24
CA LYS A 59 -0.77 7.17 -7.18
C LYS A 59 -1.32 6.09 -6.26
N LEU A 60 -0.41 5.37 -5.62
CA LEU A 60 -0.74 4.42 -4.57
C LEU A 60 -0.49 5.09 -3.23
N GLU A 61 -1.45 4.99 -2.32
CA GLU A 61 -1.28 5.46 -0.95
C GLU A 61 -1.37 4.29 0.02
N PHE A 62 -0.59 4.35 1.11
CA PHE A 62 -0.60 3.37 2.17
C PHE A 62 -0.60 4.08 3.52
N LEU A 63 -1.54 3.70 4.40
CA LEU A 63 -1.59 4.17 5.77
C LEU A 63 -0.86 3.17 6.67
N ILE A 64 0.30 3.57 7.19
CA ILE A 64 1.22 2.67 7.87
C ILE A 64 1.39 3.11 9.32
N ARG A 65 1.21 2.14 10.23
CA ARG A 65 1.64 2.28 11.62
C ARG A 65 3.07 1.77 11.76
N GLU A 66 3.95 2.62 12.27
CA GLU A 66 5.29 2.29 12.68
C GLU A 66 5.25 1.43 13.95
N VAL A 67 5.85 0.24 13.86
CA VAL A 67 6.04 -0.69 14.97
C VAL A 67 7.46 -0.56 15.49
N GLU A 68 7.60 -0.14 16.74
CA GLU A 68 8.89 -0.05 17.43
C GLU A 68 9.56 -1.44 17.48
N GLY A 69 10.86 -1.47 17.16
CA GLY A 69 11.64 -2.71 17.06
C GLY A 69 11.34 -3.58 15.83
N GLY A 70 10.41 -3.17 14.95
CA GLY A 70 10.17 -3.86 13.69
C GLY A 70 11.19 -3.52 12.60
N ASP A 71 11.40 -4.42 11.64
CA ASP A 71 12.38 -4.18 10.57
C ASP A 71 11.80 -3.37 9.40
N VAL A 72 10.55 -3.62 9.03
CA VAL A 72 9.95 -3.05 7.80
C VAL A 72 9.37 -1.66 8.04
N SER A 73 8.44 -1.50 8.99
CA SER A 73 7.74 -0.22 9.14
C SER A 73 8.64 0.97 9.54
N PRO A 74 9.67 0.82 10.40
CA PRO A 74 10.59 1.94 10.68
C PRO A 74 11.53 2.24 9.52
N ALA A 75 11.80 1.24 8.66
CA ALA A 75 12.57 1.46 7.44
C ALA A 75 11.74 2.22 6.40
N LEU A 76 10.47 1.84 6.22
CA LEU A 76 9.52 2.57 5.37
C LEU A 76 9.29 4.01 5.87
N ARG A 77 9.25 4.22 7.20
CA ARG A 77 9.11 5.56 7.79
C ARG A 77 10.21 6.53 7.37
N LYS A 78 11.41 6.03 7.11
CA LYS A 78 12.59 6.84 6.77
C LYS A 78 12.68 7.22 5.30
N LEU A 79 11.83 6.65 4.45
CA LEU A 79 11.80 6.92 3.02
C LEU A 79 11.43 8.38 2.73
N LYS A 80 12.03 8.93 1.69
CA LYS A 80 11.83 10.28 1.20
C LYS A 80 11.40 10.25 -0.26
N THR A 81 10.85 11.36 -0.75
CA THR A 81 10.55 11.53 -2.18
C THR A 81 11.79 11.26 -3.02
N GLY A 82 11.64 10.46 -4.08
CA GLY A 82 12.70 10.02 -4.96
C GLY A 82 13.36 8.69 -4.55
N ASP A 83 13.14 8.21 -3.32
CA ASP A 83 13.62 6.88 -2.93
C ASP A 83 12.88 5.77 -3.69
N THR A 84 13.50 4.59 -3.74
CA THR A 84 12.93 3.41 -4.40
C THR A 84 12.35 2.44 -3.38
N ILE A 85 11.21 1.86 -3.70
CA ILE A 85 10.54 0.82 -2.91
C ILE A 85 10.16 -0.37 -3.80
N GLU A 86 10.17 -1.58 -3.23
CA GLU A 86 9.67 -2.79 -3.87
C GLU A 86 8.20 -3.04 -3.52
N ILE A 87 7.38 -3.30 -4.54
CA ILE A 87 6.00 -3.73 -4.40
C ILE A 87 5.81 -5.09 -5.06
N ASP A 88 5.11 -6.01 -4.38
CA ASP A 88 4.68 -7.30 -4.96
C ASP A 88 3.22 -7.61 -4.61
N GLY A 89 2.41 -7.94 -5.61
CA GLY A 89 0.96 -8.13 -5.50
C GLY A 89 0.25 -7.83 -6.83
N ALA A 90 -1.04 -7.50 -6.86
CA ALA A 90 -2.03 -7.34 -5.78
C ALA A 90 -2.82 -8.63 -5.49
N TYR A 91 -3.23 -8.84 -4.23
CA TYR A 91 -3.95 -10.04 -3.80
C TYR A 91 -4.87 -9.75 -2.59
N GLY A 92 -5.59 -10.77 -2.12
CA GLY A 92 -6.56 -10.65 -1.02
C GLY A 92 -8.00 -10.69 -1.51
N LEU A 93 -8.91 -11.01 -0.57
CA LEU A 93 -10.33 -11.28 -0.83
C LEU A 93 -11.27 -10.26 -0.19
N PHE A 94 -10.75 -9.18 0.40
CA PHE A 94 -11.57 -8.11 0.99
C PHE A 94 -12.16 -7.17 -0.08
N THR A 95 -12.52 -7.72 -1.23
CA THR A 95 -13.08 -7.02 -2.38
C THR A 95 -14.59 -7.18 -2.39
N LEU A 96 -15.30 -6.21 -2.97
CA LEU A 96 -16.73 -6.38 -3.22
C LEU A 96 -16.96 -7.45 -4.31
N PRO A 97 -18.06 -8.22 -4.22
CA PRO A 97 -18.48 -9.08 -5.33
C PRO A 97 -18.72 -8.25 -6.60
N GLU A 98 -18.46 -8.82 -7.77
CA GLU A 98 -18.77 -8.16 -9.05
C GLU A 98 -20.29 -7.97 -9.24
N SER A 99 -21.10 -8.83 -8.62
CA SER A 99 -22.54 -8.67 -8.60
C SER A 99 -22.94 -7.52 -7.69
N LYS A 100 -23.77 -6.60 -8.19
CA LYS A 100 -24.37 -5.54 -7.37
C LYS A 100 -25.01 -6.16 -6.11
N PRO A 101 -24.72 -5.65 -4.91
CA PRO A 101 -25.43 -6.08 -3.72
C PRO A 101 -26.93 -5.83 -3.93
N GLU A 102 -27.76 -6.82 -3.62
CA GLU A 102 -29.21 -6.62 -3.58
C GLU A 102 -29.51 -5.42 -2.67
N VAL A 103 -30.19 -4.42 -3.21
CA VAL A 103 -30.63 -3.26 -2.43
C VAL A 103 -31.72 -3.75 -1.46
N LYS A 104 -31.30 -4.13 -0.25
CA LYS A 104 -32.24 -4.39 0.84
C LYS A 104 -32.58 -3.05 1.47
N SER A 105 -33.77 -2.54 1.14
CA SER A 105 -34.38 -1.44 1.88
C SER A 105 -34.73 -1.92 3.27
N TYR A 106 -33.99 -1.50 4.28
CA TYR A 106 -34.42 -1.61 5.67
C TYR A 106 -35.39 -0.45 5.92
N VAL A 107 -36.68 -0.77 6.03
CA VAL A 107 -37.75 0.14 6.47
C VAL A 107 -37.85 0.05 8.00
#